data_AF-A0A2D7XJL9-F1
#
_entry.id   AF-A0A2D7XJL9-F1
#
_cell.length_a   1.000
_cell.length_b   1.000
_cell.length_c   1.000
_cell.angle_alpha   90.00
_cell.angle_beta   90.00
_cell.angle_gamma   90.00
#
_symmetry.space_group_name_H-M   'P 1'
#
loop_
_entity.id
_entity.type
_entity.pdbx_description
1 polymer ?
#
loop_
_entity_poly.entity_id
_entity_poly.type
_entity_poly.pdbx_seq_one_letter_code
_entity_poly.pdbx_strand_id
1 'polypeptide(L)'
;MTISAYQQDSDSMQIEWHGGETSVFSYFWLRDNARDPISFDRQSHQRELFTAMVPADIAPCEVKLRDDGRFICIKWPDLENFVDYASDFLLYYSSPTVVTDLTEPKLWDKSSITNNLISIEYEHALTQSGTSEFLKKIADYGFVLVKHCPCEKAAVARIAKNIGYIRKTIFGGLWEFEANETMADSAYTPKELRPHTDSTYSLDAPGLQILLCVDYNAVGGESVMVDGFRVAKQLLQDDPELYSLVSKIEVTGIYKGDGSNLQASRPILRHDIAGRIVQVTFNNYDRATTRLAEPQMTHLYSAIRYLDRLFNNPNYQWRHQLKPGEMLVFDNWRILHGRGGFEGKRKMAGAYINREDFLSALREHDLTETTVKTA
;
A
#
# COMPACT_ATOMS: atom_id res chain seq x y z
N MET A 1 16.00 0.11 -25.00
CA MET A 1 15.68 -0.28 -26.39
C MET A 1 15.73 0.96 -27.27
N THR A 2 16.25 0.87 -28.50
CA THR A 2 16.25 1.97 -29.48
C THR A 2 15.12 1.79 -30.50
N ILE A 3 14.74 2.87 -31.17
CA ILE A 3 13.71 2.92 -32.21
C ILE A 3 14.33 2.56 -33.56
N SER A 4 13.82 1.53 -34.24
CA SER A 4 14.28 1.12 -35.57
C SER A 4 13.60 1.92 -36.69
N ALA A 5 12.31 2.16 -36.56
CA ALA A 5 11.50 2.88 -37.54
C ALA A 5 10.28 3.54 -36.87
N TYR A 6 9.61 4.41 -37.61
CA TYR A 6 8.32 4.97 -37.22
C TYR A 6 7.41 5.13 -38.44
N GLN A 7 6.10 5.09 -38.20
CA GLN A 7 5.07 5.40 -39.18
C GLN A 7 4.14 6.48 -38.61
N GLN A 8 3.83 7.47 -39.44
CA GLN A 8 2.90 8.55 -39.11
C GLN A 8 1.51 8.21 -39.66
N ASP A 9 0.51 8.18 -38.79
CA ASP A 9 -0.90 8.06 -39.14
C ASP A 9 -1.61 9.42 -38.96
N SER A 10 -2.94 9.47 -39.07
CA SER A 10 -3.71 10.72 -39.02
C SER A 10 -3.65 11.43 -37.66
N ASP A 11 -3.62 10.66 -36.58
CA ASP A 11 -3.78 11.12 -35.18
C ASP A 11 -2.79 10.45 -34.21
N SER A 12 -1.91 9.59 -34.73
CA SER A 12 -0.93 8.84 -33.94
C SER A 12 0.36 8.57 -34.70
N MET A 13 1.39 8.23 -33.92
CA MET A 13 2.64 7.71 -34.41
C MET A 13 2.81 6.27 -33.93
N GLN A 14 3.06 5.36 -34.87
CA GLN A 14 3.52 4.01 -34.56
C GLN A 14 5.05 4.01 -34.53
N ILE A 15 5.61 3.46 -33.46
CA ILE A 15 7.04 3.27 -33.23
C ILE A 15 7.34 1.78 -33.37
N GLU A 16 8.39 1.44 -34.13
CA GLU A 16 8.96 0.11 -34.19
C GLU A 16 10.26 0.07 -33.38
N TRP A 17 10.39 -0.91 -32.50
CA TRP A 17 11.56 -1.08 -31.66
C TRP A 17 12.55 -2.07 -32.27
N HIS A 18 13.83 -1.98 -31.90
CA HIS A 18 14.89 -2.91 -32.33
C HIS A 18 14.76 -4.39 -31.88
N GLY A 19 13.54 -4.85 -31.57
CA GLY A 19 13.17 -6.23 -31.27
C GLY A 19 11.88 -6.66 -31.98
N GLY A 20 11.37 -5.86 -32.93
CA GLY A 20 10.17 -6.14 -33.72
C GLY A 20 8.84 -5.84 -33.03
N GLU A 21 8.85 -5.49 -31.75
CA GLU A 21 7.68 -4.96 -31.06
C GLU A 21 7.32 -3.57 -31.59
N THR A 22 6.03 -3.22 -31.51
CA THR A 22 5.52 -1.91 -31.94
C THR A 22 4.72 -1.26 -30.82
N SER A 23 4.69 0.07 -30.80
CA SER A 23 3.90 0.86 -29.85
C SER A 23 3.29 2.07 -30.54
N VAL A 24 2.06 2.41 -30.17
CA VAL A 24 1.31 3.51 -30.79
C VAL A 24 1.10 4.60 -29.76
N PHE A 25 1.44 5.84 -30.14
CA PHE A 25 1.25 7.02 -29.31
C PHE A 25 0.40 8.04 -30.07
N SER A 26 -0.71 8.49 -29.48
CA SER A 26 -1.47 9.60 -30.06
C SER A 26 -0.60 10.87 -30.11
N TYR A 27 -0.76 11.68 -31.16
CA TYR A 27 -0.03 12.94 -31.27
C TYR A 27 -0.36 13.89 -30.12
N PHE A 28 -1.62 13.91 -29.68
CA PHE A 28 -2.06 14.68 -28.53
C PHE A 28 -1.28 14.28 -27.26
N TRP A 29 -1.14 12.98 -27.00
CA TRP A 29 -0.37 12.50 -25.84
C TRP A 29 1.11 12.88 -25.93
N LEU A 30 1.72 12.75 -27.11
CA LEU A 30 3.12 13.13 -27.30
C LEU A 30 3.31 14.63 -26.98
N ARG A 31 2.50 15.50 -27.60
CA ARG A 31 2.57 16.94 -27.35
C ARG A 31 2.31 17.31 -25.90
N ASP A 32 1.30 16.70 -25.26
CA ASP A 32 0.93 16.94 -23.86
C ASP A 32 2.03 16.54 -22.86
N ASN A 33 2.92 15.63 -23.27
CA ASN A 33 3.98 15.09 -22.44
C ASN A 33 5.39 15.45 -22.96
N ALA A 34 5.47 16.47 -23.81
CA ALA A 34 6.72 17.08 -24.26
C ALA A 34 7.60 17.51 -23.07
N ARG A 35 8.91 17.25 -23.15
CA ARG A 35 9.90 17.57 -22.09
C ARG A 35 10.76 18.81 -22.41
N ASP A 36 10.26 19.65 -23.31
CA ASP A 36 10.85 20.95 -23.60
C ASP A 36 10.57 21.95 -22.46
N PRO A 37 11.40 23.02 -22.32
CA PRO A 37 11.29 23.95 -21.20
C PRO A 37 10.01 24.78 -21.11
N ILE A 38 9.17 24.82 -22.15
CA ILE A 38 7.89 25.56 -22.15
C ILE A 38 6.75 24.63 -21.73
N SER A 39 6.88 23.33 -21.98
CA SER A 39 5.86 22.34 -21.67
C SER A 39 6.03 21.67 -20.31
N PHE A 40 7.25 21.62 -19.78
CA PHE A 40 7.58 20.85 -18.58
C PHE A 40 8.73 21.46 -17.76
N ASP A 41 8.47 21.72 -16.48
CA ASP A 41 9.51 22.12 -15.54
C ASP A 41 10.26 20.89 -15.01
N ARG A 42 11.55 20.82 -15.35
CA ARG A 42 12.43 19.72 -14.96
C ARG A 42 12.78 19.73 -13.47
N GLN A 43 12.64 20.85 -12.77
CA GLN A 43 12.96 20.93 -11.35
C GLN A 43 11.81 20.41 -10.50
N SER A 44 10.58 20.88 -10.74
CA SER A 44 9.39 20.44 -10.00
C SER A 44 8.80 19.13 -10.53
N HIS A 45 9.22 18.70 -11.72
CA HIS A 45 8.60 17.62 -12.48
C HIS A 45 7.12 17.86 -12.80
N GLN A 46 6.73 19.13 -13.00
CA GLN A 46 5.34 19.52 -13.27
C GLN A 46 5.14 19.89 -14.74
N ARG A 47 3.94 19.60 -15.26
CA ARG A 47 3.50 20.05 -16.58
C ARG A 47 3.18 21.54 -16.51
N GLU A 48 3.78 22.32 -17.39
CA GLU A 48 3.47 23.76 -17.58
C GLU A 48 2.52 23.97 -18.76
N LEU A 49 2.54 23.06 -19.73
CA LEU A 49 1.58 23.07 -20.83
C LEU A 49 0.16 22.93 -20.30
N PHE A 50 -0.69 23.91 -20.62
CA PHE A 50 -2.10 23.81 -20.31
C PHE A 50 -2.79 22.90 -21.34
N THR A 51 -2.92 21.61 -21.01
CA THR A 51 -3.44 20.54 -21.90
C THR A 51 -4.71 20.94 -22.66
N ALA A 52 -5.65 21.64 -22.00
CA ALA A 52 -6.92 22.04 -22.59
C ALA A 52 -6.80 23.14 -23.68
N MET A 53 -5.65 23.80 -23.81
CA MET A 53 -5.37 24.76 -24.88
C MET A 53 -4.71 24.13 -26.12
N VAL A 54 -4.29 22.87 -26.03
CA VAL A 54 -3.72 22.14 -27.16
C VAL A 54 -4.85 21.80 -28.14
N PRO A 55 -4.72 22.11 -29.45
CA PRO A 55 -5.70 21.69 -30.44
C PRO A 55 -5.90 20.16 -30.42
N ALA A 56 -7.16 19.71 -30.41
CA ALA A 56 -7.49 18.29 -30.30
C ALA A 56 -6.96 17.45 -31.48
N ASP A 57 -6.79 18.08 -32.63
CA ASP A 57 -6.27 17.52 -33.89
C ASP A 57 -4.80 17.86 -34.14
N ILE A 58 -4.05 18.23 -33.09
CA ILE A 58 -2.63 18.56 -33.24
C ILE A 58 -1.85 17.40 -33.89
N ALA A 59 -1.10 17.73 -34.93
CA ALA A 59 -0.26 16.80 -35.67
C ALA A 59 1.13 17.39 -35.90
N PRO A 60 2.18 16.56 -36.02
CA PRO A 60 3.53 17.03 -36.26
C PRO A 60 3.66 17.66 -37.65
N CYS A 61 4.45 18.74 -37.75
CA CYS A 61 4.86 19.28 -39.04
C CYS A 61 6.02 18.48 -39.66
N GLU A 62 6.91 17.96 -38.81
CA GLU A 62 8.06 17.15 -39.22
C GLU A 62 8.43 16.18 -38.08
N VAL A 63 8.84 14.97 -38.44
CA VAL A 63 9.36 13.95 -37.52
C VAL A 63 10.67 13.41 -38.08
N LYS A 64 11.65 13.16 -37.21
CA LYS A 64 12.91 12.52 -37.59
C LYS A 64 13.51 11.72 -36.44
N LEU A 65 14.23 10.65 -36.79
CA LEU A 65 15.06 9.93 -35.83
C LEU A 65 16.41 10.63 -35.67
N ARG A 66 16.96 10.57 -34.47
CA ARG A 66 18.27 11.10 -34.14
C ARG A 66 19.04 10.11 -33.27
N ASP A 67 20.36 10.18 -33.35
CA ASP A 67 21.31 9.40 -32.54
C ASP A 67 21.07 7.89 -32.60
N ASP A 68 20.87 7.36 -33.82
CA ASP A 68 20.67 5.93 -34.09
C ASP A 68 19.45 5.35 -33.32
N GLY A 69 18.33 6.08 -33.40
CA GLY A 69 17.06 5.65 -32.80
C GLY A 69 16.94 5.89 -31.29
N ARG A 70 17.88 6.61 -30.67
CA ARG A 70 17.79 7.00 -29.24
C ARG A 70 16.79 8.13 -29.00
N PHE A 71 16.49 8.93 -30.03
CA PHE A 71 15.49 9.98 -29.95
C PHE A 71 14.61 9.99 -31.19
N ILE A 72 13.34 10.33 -30.97
CA ILE A 72 12.46 10.84 -32.01
C ILE A 72 12.26 12.34 -31.79
N CYS A 73 12.59 13.13 -32.80
CA CYS A 73 12.53 14.59 -32.77
C CYS A 73 11.28 15.03 -33.53
N ILE A 74 10.38 15.76 -32.87
CA ILE A 74 9.11 16.19 -33.46
C ILE A 74 9.02 17.71 -33.48
N LYS A 75 8.70 18.27 -34.64
CA LYS A 75 8.36 19.68 -34.83
C LYS A 75 6.84 19.85 -34.76
N TRP A 76 6.37 20.54 -33.71
CA TRP A 76 4.95 20.84 -33.53
C TRP A 76 4.59 22.21 -34.13
N PRO A 77 3.33 22.40 -34.57
CA PRO A 77 2.89 23.66 -35.19
C PRO A 77 2.89 24.86 -34.22
N ASP A 78 2.80 24.60 -32.92
CA ASP A 78 2.74 25.60 -31.85
C ASP A 78 4.11 25.91 -31.23
N LEU A 79 5.18 25.25 -31.67
CA LEU A 79 6.54 25.42 -31.15
C LEU A 79 7.51 25.83 -32.24
N GLU A 80 8.50 26.67 -31.90
CA GLU A 80 9.54 27.10 -32.84
C GLU A 80 10.64 26.04 -33.04
N ASN A 81 10.94 25.24 -32.02
CA ASN A 81 12.00 24.24 -32.06
C ASN A 81 11.46 22.81 -32.13
N PHE A 82 12.33 21.86 -32.47
CA PHE A 82 12.04 20.44 -32.30
C PHE A 82 12.00 20.07 -30.82
N VAL A 83 11.12 19.13 -30.48
CA VAL A 83 11.07 18.47 -29.17
C VAL A 83 11.66 17.08 -29.31
N ASP A 84 12.61 16.74 -28.44
CA ASP A 84 13.22 15.42 -28.38
C ASP A 84 12.47 14.52 -27.40
N TYR A 85 12.08 13.34 -27.86
CA TYR A 85 11.53 12.27 -27.05
C TYR A 85 12.53 11.13 -27.00
N ALA A 86 13.05 10.86 -25.80
CA ALA A 86 14.01 9.78 -25.58
C ALA A 86 13.31 8.42 -25.72
N SER A 87 14.03 7.44 -26.28
CA SER A 87 13.47 6.12 -26.57
C SER A 87 13.11 5.34 -25.30
N ASP A 88 13.82 5.55 -24.19
CA ASP A 88 13.52 4.98 -22.87
C ASP A 88 12.25 5.56 -22.26
N PHE A 89 12.01 6.87 -22.39
CA PHE A 89 10.75 7.51 -22.00
C PHE A 89 9.58 6.91 -22.77
N LEU A 90 9.70 6.83 -24.10
CA LEU A 90 8.63 6.26 -24.92
C LEU A 90 8.43 4.77 -24.62
N LEU A 91 9.51 4.01 -24.43
CA LEU A 91 9.41 2.60 -24.06
C LEU A 91 8.71 2.41 -22.72
N TYR A 92 8.99 3.26 -21.73
CA TYR A 92 8.34 3.23 -20.43
C TYR A 92 6.82 3.41 -20.53
N TYR A 93 6.36 4.26 -21.46
CA TYR A 93 4.93 4.51 -21.69
C TYR A 93 4.34 3.73 -22.88
N SER A 94 5.07 2.74 -23.41
CA SER A 94 4.63 1.90 -24.54
C SER A 94 3.37 1.09 -24.26
N SER A 95 3.09 0.85 -22.97
CA SER A 95 1.91 0.15 -22.49
C SER A 95 1.28 0.95 -21.34
N PRO A 96 -0.05 0.98 -21.21
CA PRO A 96 -0.71 1.60 -20.06
C PRO A 96 -0.23 0.98 -18.75
N THR A 97 0.41 1.79 -17.89
CA THR A 97 0.86 1.36 -16.56
C THR A 97 -0.21 1.67 -15.53
N VAL A 98 -0.54 0.72 -14.67
CA VAL A 98 -1.44 0.97 -13.55
C VAL A 98 -0.62 1.54 -12.38
N VAL A 99 -0.98 2.72 -11.89
CA VAL A 99 -0.26 3.44 -10.82
C VAL A 99 -0.09 2.60 -9.54
N THR A 100 -0.90 1.55 -9.36
CA THR A 100 -0.88 0.63 -8.22
C THR A 100 0.08 -0.56 -8.37
N ASP A 101 1.06 -0.52 -9.30
CA ASP A 101 2.03 -1.61 -9.55
C ASP A 101 3.04 -1.81 -8.41
N LEU A 102 2.53 -2.26 -7.27
CA LEU A 102 3.32 -2.82 -6.19
C LEU A 102 3.73 -4.24 -6.57
N THR A 103 4.94 -4.61 -6.16
CA THR A 103 5.40 -6.00 -6.25
C THR A 103 4.35 -6.95 -5.68
N GLU A 104 4.04 -8.02 -6.41
CA GLU A 104 3.07 -9.01 -5.92
C GLU A 104 3.44 -9.52 -4.51
N PRO A 105 2.50 -9.44 -3.55
CA PRO A 105 2.77 -9.88 -2.18
C PRO A 105 2.94 -11.40 -2.11
N LYS A 106 3.90 -11.85 -1.30
CA LYS A 106 4.06 -13.26 -0.94
C LYS A 106 3.05 -13.62 0.13
N LEU A 107 1.99 -14.32 -0.30
CA LEU A 107 0.94 -14.77 0.61
C LEU A 107 1.47 -15.86 1.54
N TRP A 108 1.05 -15.83 2.81
CA TRP A 108 1.55 -16.78 3.81
C TRP A 108 0.48 -17.26 4.79
N ASP A 109 0.74 -18.43 5.37
CA ASP A 109 0.06 -18.96 6.56
C ASP A 109 1.11 -19.42 7.58
N LYS A 110 0.69 -20.03 8.69
CA LYS A 110 1.61 -20.45 9.78
C LYS A 110 2.70 -21.41 9.31
N SER A 111 2.44 -22.22 8.29
CA SER A 111 3.39 -23.23 7.80
C SER A 111 4.53 -22.64 6.98
N SER A 112 4.29 -21.50 6.33
CA SER A 112 5.26 -20.86 5.42
C SER A 112 6.00 -19.67 6.04
N ILE A 113 5.40 -18.99 7.01
CA ILE A 113 6.01 -17.80 7.65
C ILE A 113 6.94 -18.21 8.79
N THR A 114 8.13 -17.60 8.85
CA THR A 114 9.11 -17.84 9.93
C THR A 114 9.72 -16.53 10.39
N ASN A 115 10.17 -16.48 11.65
CA ASN A 115 10.79 -15.27 12.20
C ASN A 115 12.01 -14.82 11.38
N ASN A 116 12.79 -15.73 10.80
CA ASN A 116 13.97 -15.36 10.02
C ASN A 116 13.60 -14.60 8.72
N LEU A 117 12.45 -14.92 8.10
CA LEU A 117 12.00 -14.21 6.91
C LEU A 117 11.63 -12.75 7.22
N ILE A 118 11.03 -12.53 8.39
CA ILE A 118 10.44 -11.25 8.79
C ILE A 118 11.25 -10.49 9.84
N SER A 119 12.42 -10.97 10.26
CA SER A 119 13.24 -10.26 11.26
C SER A 119 14.24 -9.30 10.61
N ILE A 120 14.52 -8.19 11.30
CA ILE A 120 15.64 -7.30 10.99
C ILE A 120 16.20 -6.70 12.29
N GLU A 121 17.50 -6.43 12.32
CA GLU A 121 18.14 -5.75 13.45
C GLU A 121 17.85 -4.25 13.42
N TYR A 122 17.55 -3.66 14.57
CA TYR A 122 17.17 -2.25 14.69
C TYR A 122 18.20 -1.29 14.07
N GLU A 123 19.49 -1.47 14.39
CA GLU A 123 20.56 -0.63 13.85
C GLU A 123 20.68 -0.76 12.33
N HIS A 124 20.50 -1.97 11.79
CA HIS A 124 20.52 -2.20 10.34
C HIS A 124 19.33 -1.52 9.66
N ALA A 125 18.12 -1.65 10.22
CA ALA A 125 16.90 -1.01 9.71
C ALA A 125 17.00 0.53 9.65
N LEU A 126 17.93 1.14 10.38
CA LEU A 126 18.19 2.58 10.33
C LEU A 126 19.12 3.02 9.19
N THR A 127 19.83 2.08 8.56
CA THR A 127 20.70 2.36 7.40
C THR A 127 19.88 2.45 6.11
N GLN A 128 20.45 3.02 5.04
CA GLN A 128 19.77 3.08 3.74
C GLN A 128 19.50 1.67 3.16
N SER A 129 20.48 0.77 3.21
CA SER A 129 20.32 -0.60 2.70
C SER A 129 19.37 -1.42 3.57
N GLY A 130 19.44 -1.29 4.90
CA GLY A 130 18.50 -1.96 5.78
C GLY A 130 17.09 -1.38 5.75
N THR A 131 16.90 -0.09 5.43
CA THR A 131 15.57 0.49 5.16
C THR A 131 14.95 -0.14 3.92
N SER A 132 15.72 -0.32 2.83
CA SER A 132 15.25 -1.04 1.64
C SER A 132 14.85 -2.49 1.98
N GLU A 133 15.68 -3.22 2.72
CA GLU A 133 15.37 -4.58 3.17
C GLU A 133 14.10 -4.63 4.04
N PHE A 134 14.00 -3.71 5.00
CA PHE A 134 12.84 -3.54 5.89
C PHE A 134 11.55 -3.32 5.09
N LEU A 135 11.55 -2.36 4.16
CA LEU A 135 10.41 -2.05 3.30
C LEU A 135 10.04 -3.23 2.42
N LYS A 136 11.04 -3.93 1.88
CA LYS A 136 10.83 -5.13 1.07
C LYS A 136 10.15 -6.24 1.87
N LYS A 137 10.53 -6.44 3.13
CA LYS A 137 9.86 -7.44 4.00
C LYS A 137 8.39 -7.09 4.23
N ILE A 138 8.07 -5.81 4.42
CA ILE A 138 6.67 -5.35 4.54
C ILE A 138 5.91 -5.53 3.21
N ALA A 139 6.51 -5.20 2.06
CA ALA A 139 5.88 -5.43 0.76
C ALA A 139 5.62 -6.93 0.50
N ASP A 140 6.64 -7.77 0.71
CA ASP A 140 6.56 -9.21 0.49
C ASP A 140 5.55 -9.85 1.47
N TYR A 141 5.69 -9.63 2.78
CA TYR A 141 4.99 -10.40 3.83
C TYR A 141 3.98 -9.59 4.64
N GLY A 142 3.85 -8.29 4.41
CA GLY A 142 2.93 -7.41 5.12
C GLY A 142 3.39 -6.97 6.51
N PHE A 143 4.47 -7.55 7.07
CA PHE A 143 5.01 -7.11 8.36
C PHE A 143 6.47 -7.50 8.56
N VAL A 144 7.10 -6.87 9.55
CA VAL A 144 8.48 -7.09 9.97
C VAL A 144 8.60 -7.01 11.50
N LEU A 145 9.43 -7.88 12.08
CA LEU A 145 9.85 -7.90 13.46
C LEU A 145 11.24 -7.27 13.58
N VAL A 146 11.30 -6.05 14.10
CA VAL A 146 12.56 -5.34 14.37
C VAL A 146 13.05 -5.74 15.76
N LYS A 147 14.28 -6.25 15.84
CA LYS A 147 14.89 -6.76 17.09
C LYS A 147 15.86 -5.76 17.70
N HIS A 148 16.04 -5.89 19.01
CA HIS A 148 17.02 -5.13 19.80
C HIS A 148 16.85 -3.61 19.69
N CYS A 149 15.61 -3.14 19.59
CA CYS A 149 15.27 -1.73 19.68
C CYS A 149 15.55 -1.21 21.10
N PRO A 150 15.99 0.06 21.26
CA PRO A 150 15.90 0.74 22.55
C PRO A 150 14.45 0.74 23.06
N CYS A 151 14.24 0.41 24.33
CA CYS A 151 12.93 0.33 24.99
C CYS A 151 12.35 1.72 25.30
N GLU A 152 12.18 2.55 24.28
CA GLU A 152 11.69 3.93 24.39
C GLU A 152 10.89 4.33 23.15
N LYS A 153 9.89 5.19 23.31
CA LYS A 153 9.10 5.73 22.19
C LYS A 153 9.94 6.41 21.10
N ALA A 154 11.12 6.93 21.44
CA ALA A 154 12.01 7.55 20.45
C ALA A 154 12.53 6.54 19.40
N ALA A 155 12.62 5.25 19.73
CA ALA A 155 12.96 4.20 18.76
C ALA A 155 11.88 4.03 17.69
N VAL A 156 10.60 4.07 18.10
CA VAL A 156 9.45 4.07 17.16
C VAL A 156 9.53 5.26 16.23
N ALA A 157 9.83 6.45 16.75
CA ALA A 157 9.92 7.66 15.95
C ALA A 157 11.07 7.63 14.93
N ARG A 158 12.20 6.98 15.25
CA ARG A 158 13.34 6.84 14.32
C ARG A 158 13.00 5.91 13.16
N ILE A 159 12.39 4.76 13.43
CA ILE A 159 11.91 3.85 12.37
C ILE A 159 10.85 4.54 11.51
N ALA A 160 9.88 5.23 12.13
CA ALA A 160 8.81 5.89 11.38
C ALA A 160 9.36 6.94 10.39
N LYS A 161 10.35 7.74 10.81
CA LYS A 161 10.99 8.78 10.00
C LYS A 161 11.75 8.27 8.77
N ASN A 162 12.19 7.01 8.79
CA ASN A 162 12.83 6.39 7.62
C ASN A 162 11.82 5.99 6.53
N ILE A 163 10.52 5.99 6.86
CA ILE A 163 9.45 5.61 5.94
C ILE A 163 8.64 6.85 5.54
N GLY A 164 8.36 7.73 6.49
CA GLY A 164 7.54 8.92 6.28
C GLY A 164 7.31 9.70 7.57
N TYR A 165 6.20 10.42 7.66
CA TYR A 165 5.85 11.13 8.88
C TYR A 165 4.93 10.32 9.80
N ILE A 166 5.01 10.61 11.10
CA ILE A 166 4.10 10.04 12.09
C ILE A 166 2.73 10.67 11.89
N ARG A 167 1.75 9.86 11.49
CA ARG A 167 0.36 10.29 11.32
C ARG A 167 -0.24 10.63 12.69
N LYS A 168 -0.69 11.86 12.85
CA LYS A 168 -1.48 12.28 14.02
C LYS A 168 -2.93 11.85 13.84
N THR A 169 -3.48 11.12 14.80
CA THR A 169 -4.87 10.68 14.85
C THR A 169 -5.58 11.27 16.07
N ILE A 170 -6.83 10.86 16.30
CA ILE A 170 -7.59 11.13 17.53
C ILE A 170 -6.89 10.60 18.80
N PHE A 171 -5.98 9.64 18.67
CA PHE A 171 -5.17 9.09 19.76
C PHE A 171 -3.80 9.77 19.91
N GLY A 172 -3.54 10.83 19.14
CA GLY A 172 -2.24 11.51 19.09
C GLY A 172 -1.35 11.01 17.96
N GLY A 173 -0.05 11.32 18.03
CA GLY A 173 0.94 10.96 17.01
C GLY A 173 1.80 9.77 17.44
N LEU A 174 2.66 9.99 18.43
CA LEU A 174 3.44 8.94 19.09
C LEU A 174 2.83 8.70 20.46
N TRP A 175 2.44 7.46 20.76
CA TRP A 175 1.77 7.13 22.02
C TRP A 175 2.51 6.01 22.77
N GLU A 176 2.35 6.03 24.08
CA GLU A 176 2.67 4.90 24.96
C GLU A 176 1.38 4.48 25.66
N PHE A 177 1.16 3.18 25.80
CA PHE A 177 -0.01 2.68 26.48
C PHE A 177 0.31 1.45 27.34
N GLU A 178 -0.43 1.35 28.42
CA GLU A 178 -0.54 0.17 29.28
C GLU A 178 -2.03 -0.20 29.33
N ALA A 179 -2.35 -1.47 29.61
CA ALA A 179 -3.74 -1.88 29.82
C ALA A 179 -4.23 -1.41 31.20
N ASN A 180 -4.49 -0.11 31.31
CA ASN A 180 -4.95 0.57 32.51
C ASN A 180 -6.36 1.16 32.35
N GLU A 181 -7.08 0.79 31.28
CA GLU A 181 -8.46 1.20 30.98
C GLU A 181 -8.68 2.72 30.89
N THR A 182 -7.64 3.49 30.57
CA THR A 182 -7.71 4.97 30.55
C THR A 182 -8.41 5.58 29.33
N MET A 183 -8.60 4.81 28.26
CA MET A 183 -9.25 5.26 27.02
C MET A 183 -10.45 4.37 26.70
N ALA A 184 -11.46 4.92 26.02
CA ALA A 184 -12.64 4.21 25.56
C ALA A 184 -12.35 3.31 24.33
N ASP A 185 -11.28 2.53 24.39
CA ASP A 185 -10.83 1.63 23.34
C ASP A 185 -10.42 0.27 23.92
N SER A 186 -10.84 -0.81 23.24
CA SER A 186 -10.58 -2.19 23.64
C SER A 186 -9.08 -2.52 23.82
N ALA A 187 -8.20 -1.81 23.11
CA ALA A 187 -6.74 -1.95 23.19
C ALA A 187 -6.18 -1.73 24.61
N TYR A 188 -6.86 -0.92 25.42
CA TYR A 188 -6.46 -0.52 26.78
C TYR A 188 -6.98 -1.47 27.88
N THR A 189 -7.57 -2.61 27.50
CA THR A 189 -8.00 -3.67 28.42
C THR A 189 -7.05 -4.87 28.36
N PRO A 190 -6.96 -5.74 29.38
CA PRO A 190 -6.16 -6.96 29.36
C PRO A 190 -6.81 -8.13 28.58
N LYS A 191 -8.02 -7.94 28.05
CA LYS A 191 -8.81 -8.98 27.37
C LYS A 191 -8.17 -9.40 26.04
N GLU A 192 -8.57 -10.55 25.51
CA GLU A 192 -8.18 -10.92 24.15
C GLU A 192 -8.70 -9.89 23.13
N LEU A 193 -7.84 -9.54 22.19
CA LEU A 193 -8.19 -8.81 20.97
C LEU A 193 -8.08 -9.77 19.79
N ARG A 194 -9.22 -10.10 19.20
CA ARG A 194 -9.28 -10.95 18.00
C ARG A 194 -8.67 -10.20 16.82
N PRO A 195 -8.16 -10.91 15.79
CA PRO A 195 -7.57 -10.26 14.62
C PRO A 195 -8.48 -9.21 13.98
N HIS A 196 -7.95 -8.01 13.78
CA HIS A 196 -8.64 -6.87 13.19
C HIS A 196 -7.66 -5.95 12.43
N THR A 197 -8.21 -5.00 11.69
CA THR A 197 -7.51 -3.84 11.12
C THR A 197 -7.97 -2.57 11.81
N ASP A 198 -7.05 -1.64 12.07
CA ASP A 198 -7.36 -0.44 12.83
C ASP A 198 -8.06 0.64 12.00
N SER A 199 -8.85 1.45 12.70
CA SER A 199 -9.47 2.66 12.18
C SER A 199 -10.38 2.42 10.96
N THR A 200 -11.24 1.40 11.02
CA THR A 200 -12.18 1.14 9.91
C THR A 200 -13.19 2.29 9.72
N TYR A 201 -13.35 3.12 10.75
CA TYR A 201 -14.10 4.38 10.77
C TYR A 201 -13.39 5.59 10.12
N SER A 202 -12.12 5.50 9.72
CA SER A 202 -11.38 6.59 9.07
C SER A 202 -11.40 6.42 7.57
N LEU A 203 -11.85 7.44 6.80
CA LEU A 203 -11.87 7.42 5.32
C LEU A 203 -10.50 7.04 4.72
N ASP A 204 -9.45 7.48 5.39
CA ASP A 204 -8.02 7.30 5.10
C ASP A 204 -7.34 6.49 6.22
N ALA A 205 -7.83 5.27 6.47
CA ALA A 205 -7.28 4.39 7.51
C ALA A 205 -5.74 4.28 7.39
N PRO A 206 -4.99 4.27 8.51
CA PRO A 206 -3.53 4.19 8.50
C PRO A 206 -3.00 3.07 7.61
N GLY A 207 -1.93 3.36 6.87
CA GLY A 207 -1.27 2.38 6.01
C GLY A 207 -0.42 1.42 6.82
N LEU A 208 0.49 1.95 7.64
CA LEU A 208 1.30 1.14 8.55
C LEU A 208 0.96 1.42 10.01
N GLN A 209 1.13 0.40 10.84
CA GLN A 209 1.14 0.51 12.29
C GLN A 209 2.46 -0.02 12.85
N ILE A 210 2.97 0.68 13.87
CA ILE A 210 4.19 0.33 14.60
C ILE A 210 3.83 0.05 16.05
N LEU A 211 4.29 -1.06 16.61
CA LEU A 211 4.13 -1.44 18.01
C LEU A 211 5.44 -1.97 18.59
N LEU A 212 6.06 -1.21 19.48
CA LEU A 212 7.26 -1.58 20.25
C LEU A 212 6.85 -2.08 21.63
N CYS A 213 7.37 -3.23 22.05
CA CYS A 213 7.31 -3.65 23.44
C CYS A 213 8.38 -2.90 24.26
N VAL A 214 7.93 -2.06 25.18
CA VAL A 214 8.80 -1.23 26.05
C VAL A 214 9.09 -1.95 27.37
N ASP A 215 8.08 -2.56 27.97
CA ASP A 215 8.19 -3.31 29.23
C ASP A 215 7.20 -4.47 29.22
N TYR A 216 7.63 -5.62 29.75
CA TYR A 216 6.83 -6.83 29.79
C TYR A 216 7.14 -7.63 31.06
N ASN A 217 6.15 -7.68 31.95
CA ASN A 217 6.10 -8.53 33.14
C ASN A 217 4.68 -9.07 33.28
N ALA A 218 4.30 -9.96 32.36
CA ALA A 218 2.96 -10.53 32.27
C ALA A 218 3.01 -12.00 31.82
N VAL A 219 1.87 -12.68 31.92
CA VAL A 219 1.63 -13.99 31.32
C VAL A 219 0.59 -13.83 30.22
N GLY A 220 0.86 -14.38 29.03
CA GLY A 220 -0.01 -14.26 27.85
C GLY A 220 0.22 -12.98 27.05
N GLY A 221 -0.75 -12.59 26.21
CA GLY A 221 -0.63 -11.36 25.43
C GLY A 221 0.27 -11.48 24.21
N GLU A 222 0.42 -12.70 23.68
CA GLU A 222 1.06 -12.97 22.40
C GLU A 222 0.44 -12.09 21.32
N SER A 223 1.30 -11.47 20.50
CA SER A 223 0.86 -10.76 19.30
C SER A 223 0.45 -11.79 18.26
N VAL A 224 -0.66 -11.52 17.58
CA VAL A 224 -1.21 -12.38 16.53
C VAL A 224 -1.18 -11.59 15.23
N MET A 225 -0.67 -12.19 14.16
CA MET A 225 -0.70 -11.63 12.80
C MET A 225 -1.35 -12.63 11.84
N VAL A 226 -2.19 -12.14 10.93
CA VAL A 226 -2.87 -12.92 9.89
C VAL A 226 -2.79 -12.20 8.56
N ASP A 227 -2.35 -12.90 7.51
CA ASP A 227 -2.38 -12.37 6.15
C ASP A 227 -3.81 -12.35 5.60
N GLY A 228 -4.43 -11.17 5.61
CA GLY A 228 -5.77 -10.97 5.08
C GLY A 228 -5.89 -11.31 3.59
N PHE A 229 -4.82 -11.14 2.81
CA PHE A 229 -4.83 -11.46 1.38
C PHE A 229 -4.77 -12.98 1.16
N ARG A 230 -4.04 -13.72 1.99
CA ARG A 230 -4.06 -15.19 1.97
C ARG A 230 -5.46 -15.74 2.28
N VAL A 231 -6.14 -15.16 3.27
CA VAL A 231 -7.52 -15.53 3.63
C VAL A 231 -8.51 -15.15 2.53
N ALA A 232 -8.35 -13.97 1.92
CA ALA A 232 -9.17 -13.56 0.78
C ALA A 232 -9.00 -14.52 -0.42
N LYS A 233 -7.77 -14.96 -0.70
CA LYS A 233 -7.50 -15.99 -1.73
C LYS A 233 -8.17 -17.32 -1.40
N GLN A 234 -8.19 -17.72 -0.13
CA GLN A 234 -8.92 -18.92 0.31
C GLN A 234 -10.43 -18.77 0.10
N LEU A 235 -11.00 -17.62 0.48
CA LEU A 235 -12.42 -17.33 0.27
C LEU A 235 -12.79 -17.38 -1.22
N LEU A 236 -11.95 -16.82 -2.09
CA LEU A 236 -12.18 -16.88 -3.54
C LEU A 236 -12.21 -18.32 -4.07
N GLN A 237 -11.41 -19.22 -3.49
CA GLN A 237 -11.39 -20.64 -3.88
C GLN A 237 -12.58 -21.41 -3.34
N ASP A 238 -12.97 -21.16 -2.09
CA ASP A 238 -14.02 -21.90 -1.41
C ASP A 238 -15.43 -21.43 -1.81
N ASP A 239 -15.61 -20.11 -1.97
CA ASP A 239 -16.90 -19.47 -2.24
C ASP A 239 -16.71 -18.15 -3.05
N PRO A 240 -16.58 -18.24 -4.39
CA PRO A 240 -16.42 -17.07 -5.25
C PRO A 240 -17.60 -16.08 -5.20
N GLU A 241 -18.81 -16.56 -4.89
CA GLU A 241 -20.00 -15.71 -4.79
C GLU A 241 -19.92 -14.84 -3.53
N LEU A 242 -19.61 -15.46 -2.39
CA LEU A 242 -19.38 -14.74 -1.13
C LEU A 242 -18.20 -13.77 -1.25
N TYR A 243 -17.12 -14.17 -1.93
CA TYR A 243 -16.01 -13.27 -2.27
C TYR A 243 -16.50 -12.02 -3.03
N SER A 244 -17.30 -12.20 -4.08
CA SER A 244 -17.84 -11.08 -4.87
C SER A 244 -18.70 -10.15 -4.01
N LEU A 245 -19.49 -10.71 -3.09
CA LEU A 245 -20.37 -9.97 -2.21
C LEU A 245 -19.60 -9.13 -1.18
N VAL A 246 -18.59 -9.69 -0.51
CA VAL A 246 -17.77 -8.94 0.46
C VAL A 246 -16.89 -7.87 -0.18
N SER A 247 -16.72 -7.95 -1.49
CA SER A 247 -16.00 -6.95 -2.29
C SER A 247 -16.90 -5.78 -2.72
N LYS A 248 -18.20 -5.87 -2.47
CA LYS A 248 -19.21 -4.87 -2.90
C LYS A 248 -20.04 -4.33 -1.73
N ILE A 249 -20.35 -5.17 -0.75
CA ILE A 249 -21.15 -4.76 0.41
C ILE A 249 -20.27 -3.92 1.33
N GLU A 250 -20.64 -2.65 1.48
CA GLU A 250 -19.94 -1.77 2.41
C GLU A 250 -20.27 -2.09 3.87
N VAL A 251 -19.23 -2.11 4.69
CA VAL A 251 -19.32 -2.22 6.14
C VAL A 251 -18.92 -0.87 6.73
N THR A 252 -19.79 -0.34 7.58
CA THR A 252 -19.54 0.92 8.26
C THR A 252 -18.79 0.68 9.57
N GLY A 253 -17.62 1.29 9.71
CA GLY A 253 -16.93 1.47 10.99
C GLY A 253 -17.36 2.78 11.66
N ILE A 254 -17.41 2.81 13.00
CA ILE A 254 -17.72 3.98 13.80
C ILE A 254 -16.83 4.08 15.04
N TYR A 255 -16.34 5.29 15.31
CA TYR A 255 -15.74 5.64 16.59
C TYR A 255 -16.51 6.82 17.18
N LYS A 256 -16.96 6.68 18.43
CA LYS A 256 -17.66 7.70 19.19
C LYS A 256 -17.07 7.74 20.60
N GLY A 257 -16.19 8.69 20.85
CA GLY A 257 -15.46 8.81 22.11
C GLY A 257 -14.56 10.05 22.11
N ASP A 258 -14.11 10.47 23.29
CA ASP A 258 -13.05 11.48 23.43
C ASP A 258 -13.25 12.77 22.61
N GLY A 259 -14.52 13.21 22.49
CA GLY A 259 -14.91 14.41 21.73
C GLY A 259 -14.97 14.24 20.20
N SER A 260 -14.75 13.03 19.68
CA SER A 260 -14.76 12.71 18.25
C SER A 260 -15.90 11.76 17.88
N ASN A 261 -16.40 11.91 16.65
CA ASN A 261 -17.39 11.02 16.04
C ASN A 261 -16.98 10.77 14.59
N LEU A 262 -16.31 9.65 14.35
CA LEU A 262 -15.78 9.27 13.04
C LEU A 262 -16.60 8.11 12.49
N GLN A 263 -16.84 8.13 11.18
CA GLN A 263 -17.57 7.09 10.48
C GLN A 263 -17.05 6.96 9.05
N ALA A 264 -16.86 5.73 8.59
CA ALA A 264 -16.53 5.45 7.20
C ALA A 264 -17.14 4.11 6.79
N SER A 265 -17.52 4.01 5.52
CA SER A 265 -18.01 2.78 4.90
C SER A 265 -17.01 2.35 3.82
N ARG A 266 -16.75 1.05 3.72
CA ARG A 266 -16.06 0.43 2.59
C ARG A 266 -16.31 -1.08 2.58
N PRO A 267 -16.12 -1.76 1.44
CA PRO A 267 -16.15 -3.22 1.39
C PRO A 267 -15.08 -3.84 2.29
N ILE A 268 -15.33 -5.07 2.76
CA ILE A 268 -14.33 -5.82 3.54
C ILE A 268 -13.10 -6.10 2.68
N LEU A 269 -13.30 -6.48 1.41
CA LEU A 269 -12.24 -6.67 0.44
C LEU A 269 -12.31 -5.55 -0.58
N ARG A 270 -11.36 -4.61 -0.54
CA ARG A 270 -11.30 -3.52 -1.51
C ARG A 270 -10.32 -3.86 -2.62
N HIS A 271 -10.72 -3.59 -3.86
CA HIS A 271 -9.90 -3.78 -5.05
C HIS A 271 -9.55 -2.45 -5.72
N ASP A 272 -8.43 -2.41 -6.43
CA ASP A 272 -8.14 -1.34 -7.37
C ASP A 272 -8.87 -1.53 -8.71
N ILE A 273 -8.65 -0.60 -9.64
CA ILE A 273 -9.25 -0.63 -10.98
C ILE A 273 -8.79 -1.84 -11.83
N ALA A 274 -7.67 -2.46 -11.48
CA ALA A 274 -7.16 -3.66 -12.13
C ALA A 274 -7.71 -4.95 -11.50
N GLY A 275 -8.59 -4.83 -10.48
CA GLY A 275 -9.15 -5.97 -9.78
C GLY A 275 -8.18 -6.62 -8.78
N ARG A 276 -7.08 -5.95 -8.42
CA ARG A 276 -6.15 -6.43 -7.39
C ARG A 276 -6.68 -6.04 -6.02
N ILE A 277 -6.62 -6.96 -5.06
CA ILE A 277 -6.94 -6.64 -3.67
C ILE A 277 -5.91 -5.66 -3.11
N VAL A 278 -6.37 -4.53 -2.59
CA VAL A 278 -5.52 -3.46 -2.03
C VAL A 278 -5.74 -3.21 -0.55
N GLN A 279 -6.88 -3.66 -0.01
CA GLN A 279 -7.16 -3.53 1.42
C GLN A 279 -8.14 -4.61 1.91
N VAL A 280 -7.86 -5.14 3.10
CA VAL A 280 -8.82 -5.85 3.94
C VAL A 280 -9.24 -4.90 5.06
N THR A 281 -10.55 -4.69 5.21
CA THR A 281 -11.13 -3.86 6.28
C THR A 281 -12.00 -4.74 7.15
N PHE A 282 -11.53 -5.07 8.35
CA PHE A 282 -12.26 -5.96 9.23
C PHE A 282 -11.95 -5.64 10.70
N ASN A 283 -12.94 -5.12 11.41
CA ASN A 283 -12.85 -4.93 12.84
C ASN A 283 -14.26 -5.06 13.44
N ASN A 284 -14.42 -5.97 14.38
CA ASN A 284 -15.72 -6.23 14.99
C ASN A 284 -16.08 -5.19 16.06
N TYR A 285 -15.07 -4.59 16.70
CA TYR A 285 -15.24 -3.71 17.85
C TYR A 285 -15.76 -2.32 17.44
N ASP A 286 -15.32 -1.83 16.28
CA ASP A 286 -15.73 -0.55 15.72
C ASP A 286 -16.81 -0.69 14.63
N ARG A 287 -17.30 -1.89 14.32
CA ARG A 287 -18.37 -2.07 13.34
C ARG A 287 -19.68 -1.44 13.82
N ALA A 288 -20.20 -0.49 13.06
CA ALA A 288 -21.43 0.19 13.37
C ALA A 288 -22.64 -0.75 13.33
N THR A 289 -23.69 -0.40 14.08
CA THR A 289 -25.01 -0.99 13.91
C THR A 289 -25.61 -0.52 12.58
N THR A 290 -25.57 -1.40 11.57
CA THR A 290 -26.13 -1.14 10.23
C THR A 290 -27.21 -2.17 9.88
N ARG A 291 -28.13 -1.78 8.99
CA ARG A 291 -29.14 -2.67 8.41
C ARG A 291 -29.14 -2.51 6.90
N LEU A 292 -28.93 -3.62 6.19
CA LEU A 292 -29.06 -3.72 4.73
C LEU A 292 -30.39 -4.37 4.37
N ALA A 293 -30.80 -4.27 3.11
CA ALA A 293 -31.93 -5.02 2.59
C ALA A 293 -31.57 -6.52 2.48
N GLU A 294 -32.54 -7.41 2.66
CA GLU A 294 -32.32 -8.83 2.36
C GLU A 294 -32.24 -9.06 0.84
N PRO A 295 -31.40 -10.00 0.36
CA PRO A 295 -30.58 -10.96 1.13
C PRO A 295 -29.18 -10.45 1.52
N GLN A 296 -28.84 -9.19 1.24
CA GLN A 296 -27.47 -8.65 1.48
C GLN A 296 -27.07 -8.69 2.95
N MET A 297 -28.01 -8.47 3.88
CA MET A 297 -27.73 -8.55 5.31
C MET A 297 -27.35 -9.98 5.73
N THR A 298 -28.11 -10.98 5.27
CA THR A 298 -27.79 -12.39 5.49
C THR A 298 -26.41 -12.75 4.93
N HIS A 299 -26.10 -12.31 3.71
CA HIS A 299 -24.79 -12.55 3.08
C HIS A 299 -23.64 -11.91 3.86
N LEU A 300 -23.82 -10.67 4.34
CA LEU A 300 -22.81 -9.99 5.15
C LEU A 300 -22.51 -10.77 6.45
N TYR A 301 -23.54 -11.29 7.13
CA TYR A 301 -23.30 -12.11 8.33
C TYR A 301 -22.61 -13.44 8.02
N SER A 302 -22.96 -14.11 6.92
CA SER A 302 -22.28 -15.33 6.48
C SER A 302 -20.79 -15.06 6.20
N ALA A 303 -20.50 -13.95 5.52
CA ALA A 303 -19.15 -13.48 5.28
C ALA A 303 -18.35 -13.23 6.56
N ILE A 304 -18.91 -12.43 7.47
CA ILE A 304 -18.26 -12.12 8.76
C ILE A 304 -17.95 -13.41 9.52
N ARG A 305 -18.88 -14.37 9.56
CA ARG A 305 -18.68 -15.66 10.23
C ARG A 305 -17.59 -16.52 9.57
N TYR A 306 -17.52 -16.53 8.24
CA TYR A 306 -16.50 -17.28 7.51
C TYR A 306 -15.11 -16.67 7.74
N LEU A 307 -15.00 -15.35 7.56
CA LEU A 307 -13.74 -14.63 7.72
C LEU A 307 -13.22 -14.69 9.15
N ASP A 308 -14.07 -14.41 10.15
CA ASP A 308 -13.69 -14.49 11.57
C ASP A 308 -13.20 -15.90 11.94
N ARG A 309 -13.80 -16.96 11.38
CA ARG A 309 -13.33 -18.35 11.58
C ARG A 309 -11.91 -18.57 11.05
N LEU A 310 -11.62 -18.10 9.84
CA LEU A 310 -10.29 -18.25 9.25
C LEU A 310 -9.25 -17.36 9.94
N PHE A 311 -9.59 -16.11 10.22
CA PHE A 311 -8.71 -15.21 10.96
C PHE A 311 -8.35 -15.77 12.33
N ASN A 312 -9.26 -16.48 12.98
CA ASN A 312 -9.03 -17.09 14.29
C ASN A 312 -8.52 -18.54 14.22
N ASN A 313 -8.28 -19.08 13.04
CA ASN A 313 -7.70 -20.40 12.87
C ASN A 313 -6.18 -20.33 13.12
N PRO A 314 -5.62 -21.09 14.08
CA PRO A 314 -4.19 -21.08 14.37
C PRO A 314 -3.29 -21.41 13.18
N ASN A 315 -3.79 -22.12 12.16
CA ASN A 315 -3.02 -22.43 10.95
C ASN A 315 -2.79 -21.20 10.05
N TYR A 316 -3.56 -20.13 10.23
CA TYR A 316 -3.37 -18.85 9.51
C TYR A 316 -2.66 -17.80 10.36
N GLN A 317 -2.33 -18.12 11.61
CA GLN A 317 -1.80 -17.16 12.57
C GLN A 317 -0.32 -17.35 12.79
N TRP A 318 0.44 -16.28 12.57
CA TRP A 318 1.71 -16.11 13.25
C TRP A 318 1.44 -15.59 14.66
N ARG A 319 2.03 -16.23 15.67
CA ARG A 319 1.90 -15.86 17.08
C ARG A 319 3.28 -15.71 17.71
N HIS A 320 3.49 -14.64 18.46
CA HIS A 320 4.77 -14.37 19.10
C HIS A 320 4.58 -13.51 20.35
N GLN A 321 5.21 -13.94 21.44
CA GLN A 321 5.30 -13.14 22.65
C GLN A 321 6.42 -12.11 22.49
N LEU A 322 6.05 -10.85 22.26
CA LEU A 322 7.02 -9.76 22.14
C LEU A 322 7.79 -9.59 23.46
N LYS A 323 9.11 -9.51 23.35
CA LYS A 323 10.02 -9.16 24.43
C LYS A 323 10.30 -7.65 24.41
N PRO A 324 10.68 -7.03 25.54
CA PRO A 324 11.17 -5.66 25.54
C PRO A 324 12.28 -5.48 24.50
N GLY A 325 12.14 -4.45 23.66
CA GLY A 325 13.05 -4.17 22.54
C GLY A 325 12.68 -4.87 21.23
N GLU A 326 11.60 -5.67 21.19
CA GLU A 326 11.02 -6.14 19.93
C GLU A 326 9.90 -5.22 19.47
N MET A 327 9.92 -4.87 18.17
CA MET A 327 8.96 -3.97 17.53
C MET A 327 8.36 -4.65 16.30
N LEU A 328 7.05 -4.55 16.15
CA LEU A 328 6.34 -4.96 14.93
C LEU A 328 6.02 -3.72 14.12
N VAL A 329 6.31 -3.77 12.81
CA VAL A 329 5.79 -2.82 11.82
C VAL A 329 5.03 -3.59 10.78
N PHE A 330 3.78 -3.21 10.52
CA PHE A 330 2.89 -3.98 9.65
C PHE A 330 1.96 -3.11 8.82
N ASP A 331 1.64 -3.60 7.63
CA ASP A 331 0.65 -3.05 6.72
C ASP A 331 -0.75 -3.31 7.26
N ASN A 332 -1.35 -2.29 7.86
CA ASN A 332 -2.69 -2.33 8.44
C ASN A 332 -3.80 -2.49 7.39
N TRP A 333 -3.49 -2.36 6.08
CA TRP A 333 -4.44 -2.66 5.02
C TRP A 333 -4.38 -4.13 4.59
N ARG A 334 -3.37 -4.90 4.99
CA ARG A 334 -3.21 -6.32 4.61
C ARG A 334 -3.28 -7.24 5.82
N ILE A 335 -2.54 -6.90 6.87
CA ILE A 335 -2.34 -7.75 8.04
C ILE A 335 -3.39 -7.43 9.08
N LEU A 336 -4.23 -8.43 9.37
CA LEU A 336 -5.03 -8.38 10.58
C LEU A 336 -4.13 -8.71 11.75
N HIS A 337 -4.29 -7.96 12.82
CA HIS A 337 -3.48 -8.11 14.02
C HIS A 337 -4.38 -8.26 15.25
N GLY A 338 -3.87 -8.96 16.24
CA GLY A 338 -4.58 -9.23 17.48
C GLY A 338 -3.62 -9.48 18.63
N ARG A 339 -4.18 -9.80 19.78
CA ARG A 339 -3.43 -10.04 21.01
C ARG A 339 -4.16 -11.06 21.86
N GLY A 340 -3.46 -12.06 22.36
CA GLY A 340 -3.99 -12.94 23.40
C GLY A 340 -4.42 -12.16 24.66
N GLY A 341 -5.30 -12.76 25.48
CA GLY A 341 -5.53 -12.26 26.83
C GLY A 341 -4.24 -12.33 27.67
N PHE A 342 -4.09 -11.44 28.64
CA PHE A 342 -2.91 -11.44 29.51
C PHE A 342 -3.19 -10.93 30.92
N GLU A 343 -2.30 -11.29 31.85
CA GLU A 343 -2.31 -10.81 33.23
C GLU A 343 -0.92 -10.29 33.60
N GLY A 344 -0.86 -9.08 34.17
CA GLY A 344 0.37 -8.41 34.57
C GLY A 344 0.65 -7.13 33.80
N LYS A 345 1.90 -6.65 33.84
CA LYS A 345 2.31 -5.39 33.25
C LYS A 345 2.79 -5.60 31.81
N ARG A 346 2.22 -4.84 30.87
CA ARG A 346 2.64 -4.79 29.47
C ARG A 346 2.57 -3.34 28.99
N LYS A 347 3.73 -2.76 28.68
CA LYS A 347 3.86 -1.40 28.17
C LYS A 347 4.30 -1.42 26.72
N MET A 348 3.52 -0.74 25.88
CA MET A 348 3.78 -0.63 24.45
C MET A 348 3.98 0.84 24.05
N ALA A 349 4.76 1.07 23.00
CA ALA A 349 4.80 2.35 22.29
C ALA A 349 4.37 2.14 20.85
N GLY A 350 3.66 3.09 20.25
CA GLY A 350 3.18 2.94 18.89
C GLY A 350 3.04 4.24 18.11
N ALA A 351 2.94 4.07 16.79
CA ALA A 351 2.74 5.13 15.81
C ALA A 351 2.01 4.58 14.57
N TYR A 352 1.36 5.47 13.84
CA TYR A 352 0.76 5.19 12.54
C TYR A 352 1.52 5.96 11.45
N ILE A 353 1.52 5.43 10.23
CA ILE A 353 2.03 6.09 9.02
C ILE A 353 0.96 5.99 7.93
N ASN A 354 0.83 7.01 7.09
CA ASN A 354 -0.16 6.96 6.01
C ASN A 354 0.22 5.95 4.94
N ARG A 355 -0.77 5.59 4.12
CA ARG A 355 -0.53 4.69 3.01
C ARG A 355 0.36 5.34 1.96
N GLU A 356 0.13 6.60 1.59
CA GLU A 356 0.92 7.25 0.54
C GLU A 356 2.40 7.35 0.90
N ASP A 357 2.75 7.59 2.16
CA ASP A 357 4.13 7.66 2.62
C ASP A 357 4.83 6.30 2.47
N PHE A 358 4.16 5.21 2.86
CA PHE A 358 4.69 3.86 2.64
C PHE A 358 4.87 3.55 1.15
N LEU A 359 3.89 3.92 0.30
CA LEU A 359 4.00 3.72 -1.14
C LEU A 359 5.10 4.59 -1.77
N SER A 360 5.34 5.80 -1.27
CA SER A 360 6.46 6.67 -1.68
C SER A 360 7.79 6.00 -1.34
N ALA A 361 7.94 5.55 -0.09
CA ALA A 361 9.15 4.87 0.36
C ALA A 361 9.46 3.61 -0.47
N LEU A 362 8.45 2.83 -0.87
CA LEU A 362 8.66 1.70 -1.79
C LEU A 362 9.19 2.14 -3.15
N ARG A 363 8.69 3.25 -3.71
CA ARG A 363 9.15 3.79 -5.01
C ARG A 363 10.57 4.35 -4.92
N GLU A 364 10.87 5.10 -3.87
CA GLU A 364 12.19 5.69 -3.62
C GLU A 364 13.31 4.63 -3.46
N HIS A 365 12.92 3.40 -3.10
CA HIS A 365 13.80 2.25 -2.95
C HIS A 365 13.72 1.24 -4.11
N ASP A 366 13.03 1.57 -5.22
CA ASP A 366 12.86 0.70 -6.39
C ASP A 366 12.21 -0.68 -6.07
N LEU A 367 11.26 -0.70 -5.13
CA LEU A 367 10.56 -1.90 -4.67
C LEU A 367 9.14 -2.07 -5.26
N THR A 368 8.83 -1.31 -6.31
CA THR A 368 7.62 -1.43 -7.10
C THR A 368 7.89 -2.25 -8.36
N GLU A 369 6.87 -2.89 -8.94
CA GLU A 369 7.01 -3.52 -10.24
C GLU A 369 7.16 -2.41 -11.29
N THR A 370 8.40 -2.09 -11.65
CA THR A 370 8.65 -1.26 -12.81
C THR A 370 8.38 -2.16 -14.01
N THR A 371 7.24 -1.95 -14.69
CA THR A 371 6.92 -2.62 -15.95
C THR A 371 7.84 -2.16 -17.09
N VAL A 372 9.15 -2.02 -16.86
CA VAL A 372 10.10 -2.14 -17.96
C VAL A 372 10.24 -3.64 -18.16
N LYS A 373 9.46 -4.19 -19.10
CA LYS A 373 9.83 -5.46 -19.73
C LYS A 373 11.21 -5.26 -20.34
N THR A 374 12.26 -5.56 -19.58
CA THR A 374 13.57 -5.83 -20.14
C THR A 374 13.45 -7.18 -20.83
N ALA A 375 13.18 -7.15 -22.13
CA ALA A 375 13.55 -8.23 -23.03
C ALA A 375 15.05 -8.14 -23.33
#